data_AF-A0A845QKK2-F1
#
_entry.id   AF-A0A845QKK2-F1
#
_cell.length_a   1.000
_cell.length_b   1.000
_cell.length_c   1.000
_cell.angle_alpha   90.00
_cell.angle_beta   90.00
_cell.angle_gamma   90.00
#
_symmetry.space_group_name_H-M   'P 1'
#
loop_
_entity.id
_entity.type
_entity.pdbx_description
1 polymer ?
#
loop_
_entity_poly.entity_id
_entity_poly.type
_entity_poly.pdbx_seq_one_letter_code
_entity_poly.pdbx_strand_id
1 'polypeptide(L)'
;MTKQELSRHFWLQHEVKRQEKRLARLRKKQQLIREQGEVGDTVRDYKTGKGIPVRIEGVPEEEFTLPLMIKLLEEEIEKNIKESQAEAVKVERCVQSIDNPQLREVMRCRFIDCMKWEEIGEQNFIAPDHARRLVREYFSDKQ
;
A
#
# COMPACT_ATOMS: atom_id res chain seq x y z
N MET A 1 -2.34 -11.03 -23.12
CA MET A 1 -2.08 -9.94 -22.16
C MET A 1 -0.78 -9.26 -22.50
N THR A 2 -0.73 -7.94 -22.33
CA THR A 2 0.47 -7.13 -22.51
C THR A 2 1.38 -7.18 -21.27
N LYS A 3 2.65 -6.80 -21.43
CA LYS A 3 3.59 -6.65 -20.31
C LYS A 3 3.11 -5.63 -19.27
N GLN A 4 2.40 -4.60 -19.72
CA GLN A 4 1.84 -3.55 -18.85
C GLN A 4 0.74 -4.12 -17.95
N GLU A 5 -0.16 -4.93 -18.51
CA GLU A 5 -1.23 -5.61 -17.76
C GLU A 5 -0.66 -6.54 -16.68
N LEU A 6 0.36 -7.33 -17.02
CA LEU A 6 1.04 -8.22 -16.06
C LEU A 6 1.76 -7.46 -14.95
N SER A 7 2.26 -6.26 -15.25
CA SER A 7 2.94 -5.41 -14.27
C SER A 7 1.94 -4.66 -13.37
N ARG A 8 0.65 -4.61 -13.72
CA ARG A 8 -0.37 -3.91 -12.93
C ARG A 8 -0.51 -4.49 -11.53
N HIS A 9 -0.56 -5.82 -11.40
CA HIS A 9 -0.62 -6.50 -10.10
C HIS A 9 0.55 -6.10 -9.19
N PHE A 10 1.76 -6.11 -9.74
CA PHE A 10 2.97 -5.71 -9.02
C PHE A 10 2.87 -4.28 -8.47
N TRP A 11 2.40 -3.34 -9.28
CA TRP A 11 2.26 -1.95 -8.87
C TRP A 11 1.16 -1.77 -7.82
N LEU A 12 0.03 -2.46 -7.95
CA LEU A 12 -1.04 -2.45 -6.93
C LEU A 12 -0.54 -2.99 -5.59
N GLN A 13 0.20 -4.09 -5.57
CA GLN A 13 0.82 -4.63 -4.36
C GLN A 13 1.80 -3.64 -3.71
N HIS A 14 2.64 -3.00 -4.53
CA HIS A 14 3.58 -2.00 -4.04
C HIS A 14 2.86 -0.74 -3.50
N GLU A 15 1.77 -0.33 -4.13
CA GLU A 15 0.92 0.77 -3.70
C GLU A 15 0.26 0.48 -2.35
N VAL A 16 -0.37 -0.69 -2.20
CA VAL A 16 -0.97 -1.17 -0.94
C VAL A 16 0.05 -1.10 0.19
N LYS A 17 1.26 -1.64 -0.02
CA LYS A 17 2.34 -1.63 0.99
C LYS A 17 2.75 -0.20 1.40
N ARG A 18 2.68 0.77 0.48
CA ARG A 18 2.95 2.18 0.81
C ARG A 18 1.78 2.81 1.57
N GLN A 19 0.55 2.52 1.17
CA GLN A 19 -0.65 3.02 1.84
C GLN A 19 -0.74 2.48 3.27
N GLU A 20 -0.45 1.19 3.52
CA GLU A 20 -0.38 0.60 4.86
C GLU A 20 0.64 1.31 5.76
N LYS A 21 1.84 1.62 5.23
CA LYS A 21 2.84 2.40 5.98
C LYS A 21 2.34 3.81 6.32
N ARG A 22 1.61 4.44 5.40
CA ARG A 22 1.01 5.76 5.63
C ARG A 22 -0.08 5.68 6.69
N LEU A 23 -0.94 4.66 6.63
CA LEU A 23 -1.99 4.38 7.60
C LEU A 23 -1.39 4.17 9.00
N ALA A 24 -0.32 3.38 9.12
CA ALA A 24 0.37 3.17 10.40
C ALA A 24 0.89 4.47 11.02
N ARG A 25 1.43 5.39 10.21
CA ARG A 25 1.86 6.72 10.67
C ARG A 25 0.69 7.57 11.15
N LEU A 26 -0.43 7.57 10.42
CA LEU A 26 -1.63 8.31 10.79
C LEU A 26 -2.25 7.77 12.08
N ARG A 27 -2.34 6.45 12.25
CA ARG A 27 -2.79 5.81 13.49
C ARG A 27 -1.89 6.14 14.67
N LYS A 28 -0.57 6.15 14.48
CA LYS A 28 0.37 6.61 15.51
C LYS A 28 0.15 8.08 15.89
N LYS A 29 -0.08 8.96 14.90
CA LYS A 29 -0.43 10.36 15.16
C LYS A 29 -1.74 10.47 15.96
N GLN A 30 -2.76 9.70 15.58
CA GLN A 30 -4.04 9.66 16.30
C GLN A 30 -3.86 9.26 17.77
N GLN A 31 -3.04 8.24 18.02
CA GLN A 31 -2.77 7.76 19.37
C GLN A 31 -2.05 8.83 20.21
N LEU A 32 -1.03 9.49 19.65
CA LEU A 32 -0.31 10.56 20.33
C LEU A 32 -1.22 11.73 20.71
N ILE A 33 -2.14 12.12 19.82
CA ILE A 33 -3.11 13.18 20.11
C ILE A 33 -4.01 12.77 21.30
N ARG A 34 -4.52 11.53 21.29
CA ARG A 34 -5.34 11.00 22.39
C ARG A 34 -4.58 10.93 23.73
N GLU A 35 -3.29 10.61 23.68
CA GLU A 35 -2.43 10.51 24.87
C GLU A 35 -2.01 11.88 25.42
N GLN A 36 -1.80 12.87 24.55
CA GLN A 36 -1.42 14.23 24.95
C GLN A 36 -2.58 15.00 25.60
N GLY A 37 -3.83 14.59 25.34
CA GLY A 37 -5.01 15.14 25.98
C GLY A 37 -5.33 16.58 25.54
N GLU A 38 -6.46 17.09 26.05
CA GLU A 38 -6.91 18.46 25.77
C GLU A 38 -5.92 19.47 26.36
N VAL A 39 -5.43 20.38 25.51
CA VAL A 39 -4.60 21.51 25.95
C VAL A 39 -5.52 22.49 26.67
N GLY A 40 -5.36 22.60 27.99
CA GLY A 40 -6.12 23.54 28.81
C GLY A 40 -5.30 24.78 29.13
N ASP A 41 -5.81 25.96 28.79
CA ASP A 41 -5.28 27.24 29.29
C ASP A 41 -6.24 27.84 30.33
N THR A 42 -5.71 28.54 31.32
CA THR A 42 -6.52 29.17 32.37
C THR A 42 -6.45 30.69 32.21
N VAL A 43 -7.56 31.27 31.73
CA VAL A 43 -7.68 32.71 31.54
C VAL A 43 -8.58 33.28 32.64
N ARG A 44 -8.33 34.52 33.06
CA ARG A 44 -9.22 35.22 34.00
C ARG A 44 -10.33 35.93 33.23
N ASP A 45 -11.58 35.54 33.47
CA ASP A 45 -12.75 36.28 33.02
C ASP A 45 -13.05 37.41 34.01
N TYR A 46 -13.30 38.61 33.49
CA TYR A 46 -13.58 39.83 34.27
C TYR A 46 -14.99 40.38 34.04
N LYS A 47 -15.90 39.61 33.40
CA LYS A 47 -17.29 40.04 33.16
C LYS A 47 -18.03 40.57 34.39
N THR A 48 -17.66 40.12 35.59
CA THR A 48 -18.26 40.52 36.87
C THR A 48 -17.43 41.55 37.65
N GLY A 49 -16.32 42.04 37.09
CA GLY A 49 -15.38 42.96 37.75
C GLY A 49 -14.38 42.26 38.70
N LYS A 50 -14.50 40.96 38.94
CA LYS A 50 -13.52 40.12 39.65
C LYS A 50 -12.95 39.06 38.70
N GLY A 51 -11.66 38.79 38.78
CA GLY A 51 -10.99 37.80 37.93
C GLY A 51 -11.39 36.38 38.35
N ILE A 52 -12.33 35.77 37.64
CA ILE A 52 -12.74 34.39 37.83
C ILE A 52 -11.89 33.52 36.90
N PRO A 53 -11.14 32.53 37.41
CA PRO A 53 -10.40 31.62 36.54
C PRO A 53 -11.39 30.76 35.74
N VAL A 54 -11.26 30.80 34.42
CA VAL A 54 -12.00 29.97 33.47
C VAL A 54 -11.01 29.09 32.72
N ARG A 55 -11.30 27.79 32.68
CA ARG A 55 -10.52 26.84 31.90
C ARG A 55 -11.07 26.82 30.47
N ILE A 56 -10.21 27.12 29.51
CA ILE A 56 -10.53 26.96 28.09
C ILE A 56 -9.98 25.61 27.67
N GLU A 57 -10.87 24.71 27.26
CA GLU A 57 -10.54 23.42 26.66
C GLU A 57 -10.92 23.49 25.18
N GLY A 58 -10.04 22.98 24.33
CA GLY A 58 -10.24 22.98 22.89
C GLY A 58 -9.75 21.68 22.28
N VAL A 59 -10.56 21.12 21.39
CA VAL A 59 -10.18 19.99 20.54
C VAL A 59 -9.44 20.54 19.32
N PRO A 60 -8.20 20.11 19.03
CA PRO A 60 -7.49 20.53 17.83
C PRO A 60 -8.29 20.16 16.57
N GLU A 61 -8.34 21.04 15.56
CA GLU A 61 -9.00 20.77 14.26
C GLU A 61 -8.50 19.48 13.58
N GLU A 62 -7.27 19.09 13.88
CA GLU A 62 -6.66 17.83 13.46
C GLU A 62 -7.38 16.58 13.98
N GLU A 63 -8.14 16.66 15.08
CA GLU A 63 -8.91 15.52 15.61
C GLU A 63 -10.14 15.17 14.75
N PHE A 64 -10.68 16.11 13.99
CA PHE A 64 -11.84 15.84 13.12
C PHE A 64 -11.42 15.29 11.75
N THR A 65 -10.35 15.84 11.18
CA THR A 65 -9.91 15.50 9.81
C THR A 65 -9.15 14.16 9.76
N LEU A 66 -8.38 13.84 10.80
CA LEU A 66 -7.52 12.67 10.82
C LEU A 66 -8.27 11.33 10.82
N PRO A 67 -9.37 11.13 11.59
CA PRO A 67 -10.19 9.92 11.50
C PRO A 67 -10.80 9.71 10.10
N LEU A 68 -11.24 10.78 9.44
CA LEU A 68 -11.78 10.70 8.08
C LEU A 68 -10.70 10.27 7.08
N MET A 69 -9.50 10.84 7.18
CA MET A 69 -8.36 10.46 6.34
C MET A 69 -7.96 8.99 6.53
N ILE A 70 -7.98 8.50 7.77
CA ILE A 70 -7.71 7.08 8.09
C ILE A 70 -8.74 6.20 7.38
N LYS A 71 -10.03 6.51 7.53
CA LYS A 71 -11.11 5.72 6.92
C LYS A 71 -11.04 5.69 5.39
N LEU A 72 -10.82 6.84 4.75
CA LEU A 72 -10.66 6.92 3.29
C LEU A 72 -9.48 6.08 2.80
N LEU A 73 -8.36 6.12 3.53
CA LEU A 73 -7.17 5.34 3.18
C LEU A 73 -7.40 3.82 3.37
N GLU A 74 -8.16 3.42 4.39
CA GLU A 74 -8.56 2.03 4.61
C GLU A 74 -9.44 1.51 3.46
N GLU A 75 -10.43 2.29 3.03
CA GLU A 75 -11.30 1.96 1.90
C GLU A 75 -10.50 1.84 0.59
N GLU A 76 -9.53 2.73 0.37
CA GLU A 76 -8.65 2.71 -0.79
C GLU A 76 -7.74 1.47 -0.80
N ILE A 77 -7.16 1.12 0.35
CA ILE A 77 -6.36 -0.10 0.52
C ILE A 77 -7.20 -1.34 0.19
N GLU A 78 -8.42 -1.43 0.74
CA GLU A 78 -9.30 -2.58 0.51
C GLU A 78 -9.66 -2.71 -0.97
N LYS A 79 -9.96 -1.59 -1.63
CA LYS A 79 -10.22 -1.56 -3.08
C LYS A 79 -9.00 -2.05 -3.86
N ASN A 80 -7.81 -1.53 -3.57
CA ASN A 80 -6.58 -1.90 -4.26
C ASN A 80 -6.22 -3.39 -4.06
N ILE A 81 -6.48 -3.95 -2.87
CA ILE A 81 -6.32 -5.39 -2.61
C ILE A 81 -7.26 -6.21 -3.49
N LYS A 82 -8.55 -5.84 -3.57
CA LYS A 82 -9.52 -6.54 -4.42
C LYS A 82 -9.14 -6.48 -5.89
N GLU A 83 -8.71 -5.32 -6.38
CA GLU A 83 -8.24 -5.16 -7.75
C GLU A 83 -6.99 -6.01 -8.01
N SER A 84 -6.03 -6.01 -7.07
CA SER A 84 -4.82 -6.82 -7.16
C SER A 84 -5.13 -8.32 -7.24
N GLN A 85 -6.04 -8.82 -6.41
CA GLN A 85 -6.48 -10.22 -6.46
C GLN A 85 -7.11 -10.58 -7.81
N ALA A 86 -7.95 -9.70 -8.36
CA ALA A 86 -8.55 -9.92 -9.68
C ALA A 86 -7.50 -9.94 -10.80
N GLU A 87 -6.50 -9.07 -10.75
CA GLU A 87 -5.38 -9.06 -11.70
C GLU A 87 -4.49 -10.29 -11.55
N ALA A 88 -4.21 -10.75 -10.33
CA ALA A 88 -3.45 -11.97 -10.07
C ALA A 88 -4.10 -13.20 -10.71
N VAL A 89 -5.43 -13.33 -10.65
CA VAL A 89 -6.16 -14.41 -11.32
C VAL A 89 -6.00 -14.35 -12.84
N LYS A 90 -6.02 -13.15 -13.44
CA LYS A 90 -5.79 -12.99 -14.89
C LYS A 90 -4.35 -13.36 -15.26
N VAL A 91 -3.38 -12.96 -14.43
CA VAL A 91 -1.97 -13.35 -14.57
C VAL A 91 -1.83 -14.86 -14.55
N GLU A 92 -2.36 -15.54 -13.54
CA GLU A 92 -2.22 -17.00 -13.41
C GLU A 92 -2.85 -17.74 -14.59
N ARG A 93 -4.03 -17.30 -15.08
CA ARG A 93 -4.64 -17.87 -16.29
C ARG A 93 -3.74 -17.74 -17.52
N CYS A 94 -3.09 -16.60 -17.69
CA CYS A 94 -2.13 -16.40 -18.77
C CYS A 94 -0.88 -17.26 -18.59
N VAL A 95 -0.34 -17.36 -17.38
CA VAL A 95 0.81 -18.21 -17.08
C VAL A 95 0.50 -19.67 -17.38
N GLN A 96 -0.68 -20.15 -17.01
CA GLN A 96 -1.10 -21.54 -17.25
C GLN A 96 -1.16 -21.89 -18.74
N SER A 97 -1.37 -20.92 -19.62
CA SER A 97 -1.38 -21.12 -21.08
C SER A 97 0.00 -21.28 -21.71
N ILE A 98 1.08 -21.08 -20.95
CA ILE A 98 2.46 -21.21 -21.44
C ILE A 98 2.90 -22.66 -21.36
N ASP A 99 3.38 -23.24 -22.46
CA ASP A 99 3.80 -24.66 -22.49
C ASP A 99 5.07 -24.93 -21.67
N ASN A 100 6.07 -24.06 -21.76
CA ASN A 100 7.36 -24.23 -21.08
C ASN A 100 7.21 -24.10 -19.55
N PRO A 101 7.47 -25.17 -18.77
CA PRO A 101 7.34 -25.15 -17.30
C PRO A 101 8.28 -24.17 -16.61
N GLN A 102 9.52 -24.02 -17.08
CA GLN A 102 10.50 -23.11 -16.50
C GLN A 102 10.06 -21.65 -16.67
N LEU A 103 9.55 -21.32 -17.87
CA LEU A 103 9.03 -19.98 -18.13
C LEU A 103 7.79 -19.69 -17.27
N ARG A 104 6.90 -20.68 -17.05
CA ARG A 104 5.75 -20.51 -16.15
C ARG A 104 6.20 -20.10 -14.75
N GLU A 105 7.17 -20.82 -14.19
CA GLU A 105 7.64 -20.55 -12.84
C GLU A 105 8.28 -19.16 -12.73
N VAL A 106 9.16 -18.81 -13.67
CA VAL A 106 9.74 -17.46 -13.74
C VAL A 106 8.66 -16.37 -13.83
N MET A 107 7.59 -16.60 -14.59
CA MET A 107 6.47 -15.66 -14.69
C MET A 107 5.69 -15.52 -13.38
N ARG A 108 5.46 -16.62 -12.64
CA ARG A 108 4.81 -16.57 -11.31
C ARG A 108 5.65 -15.78 -10.31
N CYS A 109 6.93 -16.13 -10.19
CA CYS A 109 7.84 -15.43 -9.27
C CYS A 109 7.86 -13.93 -9.59
N ARG A 110 7.84 -13.54 -10.87
CA ARG A 110 7.90 -12.14 -11.27
C ARG A 110 6.59 -11.38 -11.07
N PHE A 111 5.47 -11.94 -11.51
CA PHE A 111 4.21 -11.20 -11.68
C PHE A 111 3.13 -11.56 -10.67
N ILE A 112 3.30 -12.63 -9.89
CA ILE A 112 2.41 -13.00 -8.79
C ILE A 112 3.11 -12.71 -7.47
N ASP A 113 4.28 -13.32 -7.28
CA ASP A 113 5.06 -13.21 -6.04
C ASP A 113 5.85 -11.90 -5.94
N CYS A 114 5.91 -11.14 -7.04
CA CYS A 114 6.52 -9.81 -7.10
C CYS A 114 8.01 -9.79 -6.73
N MET A 115 8.73 -10.88 -6.98
CA MET A 115 10.14 -11.03 -6.63
C MET A 115 11.07 -10.21 -7.53
N LYS A 116 12.25 -9.91 -7.00
CA LYS A 116 13.36 -9.31 -7.75
C LYS A 116 14.04 -10.36 -8.63
N TRP A 117 14.76 -9.92 -9.66
CA TRP A 117 15.40 -10.83 -10.60
C TRP A 117 16.45 -11.73 -9.95
N GLU A 118 17.13 -11.22 -8.93
CA GLU A 118 18.11 -11.96 -8.13
C GLU A 118 17.44 -13.13 -7.40
N GLU A 119 16.33 -12.87 -6.71
CA GLU A 119 15.53 -13.86 -5.98
C GLU A 119 14.91 -14.90 -6.95
N ILE A 120 14.42 -14.44 -8.11
CA ILE A 120 13.89 -15.31 -9.16
C ILE A 120 14.97 -16.28 -9.66
N GLY A 121 16.18 -15.76 -9.91
CA GLY A 121 17.30 -16.57 -10.38
C GLY A 121 17.70 -17.64 -9.38
N GLU A 122 17.79 -17.26 -8.10
CA GLU A 122 18.06 -18.19 -7.00
C GLU A 122 16.98 -19.29 -6.90
N GLN A 123 15.71 -18.91 -6.89
CA GLN A 123 14.59 -19.86 -6.77
C GLN A 123 14.44 -20.80 -7.98
N ASN A 124 14.83 -20.34 -9.17
CA ASN A 124 14.72 -21.11 -10.42
C ASN A 124 16.06 -21.75 -10.85
N PHE A 125 17.10 -21.66 -10.03
CA PHE A 125 18.45 -22.19 -10.32
C PHE A 125 19.02 -21.70 -11.67
N ILE A 126 18.79 -20.43 -12.02
CA ILE A 126 19.26 -19.79 -13.25
C ILE A 126 19.88 -18.43 -12.96
N ALA A 127 20.72 -17.94 -13.88
CA ALA A 127 21.23 -16.57 -13.78
C ALA A 127 20.06 -15.54 -13.84
N PRO A 128 20.07 -14.48 -13.03
CA PRO A 128 19.03 -13.44 -13.04
C PRO A 128 18.77 -12.82 -14.43
N ASP A 129 19.84 -12.58 -15.19
CA ASP A 129 19.73 -12.05 -16.56
C ASP A 129 19.13 -13.06 -17.54
N HIS A 130 19.37 -14.36 -17.32
CA HIS A 130 18.73 -15.41 -18.09
C HIS A 130 17.22 -15.42 -17.85
N ALA A 131 16.77 -15.33 -16.59
CA ALA A 131 15.35 -15.20 -16.26
C ALA A 131 14.71 -13.97 -16.93
N ARG A 132 15.39 -12.82 -16.88
CA ARG A 132 14.93 -11.59 -17.53
C ARG A 132 14.82 -11.75 -19.05
N ARG A 133 15.79 -12.43 -19.67
CA ARG A 133 15.80 -12.71 -21.11
C ARG A 133 14.63 -13.60 -21.52
N LEU A 134 14.39 -14.70 -20.80
CA LEU A 134 13.26 -15.61 -21.05
C LEU A 134 11.91 -14.87 -21.07
N VAL A 135 11.70 -14.00 -20.09
CA VAL A 135 10.47 -13.18 -20.02
C VAL A 135 10.39 -12.21 -21.19
N ARG A 136 11.51 -11.59 -21.61
CA ARG A 136 11.54 -10.67 -22.74
C ARG A 136 11.25 -11.37 -24.06
N GLU A 137 11.89 -12.51 -24.32
CA GLU A 137 11.69 -13.31 -25.54
C GLU A 137 10.23 -13.70 -25.71
N TYR A 138 9.58 -14.18 -24.64
CA TYR A 138 8.15 -14.50 -24.66
C TYR A 138 7.23 -13.36 -25.11
N PHE A 139 7.55 -12.11 -24.77
CA PHE A 139 6.76 -10.96 -25.22
C PHE A 139 7.12 -10.49 -26.63
N SER A 140 8.37 -10.68 -27.05
CA SER A 140 8.80 -10.40 -28.43
C SER A 140 8.12 -11.33 -29.43
N ASP A 141 7.97 -12.61 -29.08
CA ASP A 141 7.38 -13.63 -29.95
C ASP A 141 5.85 -13.51 -30.10
N LYS A 142 5.21 -12.66 -29.29
CA LYS A 142 3.75 -12.41 -29.30
C LYS A 142 3.36 -11.06 -29.91
N GLN A 143 4.32 -10.29 -30.44
CA GLN A 143 4.08 -9.07 -31.23
C GLN A 143 3.99 -9.41 -32.72
#